data_AF-I3W0G0-F1
#
_entry.id   AF-I3W0G0-F1
#
_cell.length_a   1.000
_cell.length_b   1.000
_cell.length_c   1.000
_cell.angle_alpha   90.00
_cell.angle_beta   90.00
_cell.angle_gamma   90.00
#
_symmetry.space_group_name_H-M   'P 1'
#
loop_
_entity.id
_entity.type
_entity.pdbx_description
1 polymer ?
#
loop_
_entity_poly.entity_id
_entity_poly.type
_entity_poly.pdbx_seq_one_letter_code
_entity_poly.pdbx_strand_id
1 'polypeptide(L)'
;MEQQWQDISVSPLDDADPSTPFADKLDLDGDQIDEKRVTAETVEHLLGRPLDELFAEGRAKSPFTMAQLLERDPELAARFRGHRAPAES
;
A
#
# COMPACT_ATOMS: atom_id res chain seq x y z
N MET A 1 17.96 -12.84 9.85
CA MET A 1 17.56 -12.12 8.63
C MET A 1 16.87 -13.07 7.65
N GLU A 2 17.53 -14.15 7.19
CA GLU A 2 16.92 -15.13 6.27
C GLU A 2 15.70 -15.86 6.87
N GLN A 3 15.81 -16.39 8.09
CA GLN A 3 14.72 -17.15 8.72
C GLN A 3 13.45 -16.30 8.92
N GLN A 4 13.62 -15.08 9.42
CA GLN A 4 12.53 -14.12 9.60
C GLN A 4 11.88 -13.76 8.26
N TRP A 5 12.65 -13.64 7.17
CA TRP A 5 12.10 -13.44 5.84
C TRP A 5 11.26 -14.63 5.36
N GLN A 6 11.64 -15.86 5.69
CA GLN A 6 10.87 -17.05 5.34
C GLN A 6 9.57 -17.18 6.15
N ASP A 7 9.56 -16.72 7.39
CA ASP A 7 8.38 -16.78 8.27
C ASP A 7 7.30 -15.72 7.96
N ILE A 8 7.58 -14.76 7.07
CA ILE A 8 6.60 -13.77 6.62
C ILE A 8 5.46 -14.49 5.87
N SER A 9 4.25 -14.36 6.41
CA SER A 9 3.04 -14.91 5.79
C SER A 9 2.66 -14.13 4.54
N VAL A 10 2.63 -14.85 3.42
CA VAL A 10 2.33 -14.34 2.07
C VAL A 10 0.81 -14.23 1.90
N SER A 11 0.36 -13.19 1.18
CA SER A 11 -1.05 -13.03 0.87
C SER A 11 -1.54 -14.16 -0.06
N PRO A 12 -2.72 -14.76 0.20
CA PRO A 12 -3.33 -15.72 -0.71
C PRO A 12 -4.04 -15.05 -1.90
N LEU A 13 -4.13 -13.71 -1.91
CA LEU A 13 -4.70 -12.94 -3.02
C LEU A 13 -3.74 -12.98 -4.21
N ASP A 14 -4.32 -13.24 -5.39
CA ASP A 14 -3.61 -13.33 -6.66
C ASP A 14 -2.92 -11.99 -7.01
N ASP A 15 -1.91 -12.03 -7.89
CA ASP A 15 -1.08 -10.88 -8.28
C ASP A 15 -1.87 -9.71 -8.92
N ALA A 16 -3.17 -9.89 -9.15
CA ALA A 16 -4.05 -8.98 -9.86
C ALA A 16 -4.64 -7.83 -9.00
N ASP A 17 -4.63 -7.89 -7.67
CA ASP A 17 -5.13 -6.78 -6.85
C ASP A 17 -4.01 -5.77 -6.54
N PRO A 18 -4.01 -4.58 -7.17
CA PRO A 18 -3.00 -3.56 -6.96
C PRO A 18 -3.00 -2.99 -5.53
N SER A 19 -4.03 -3.29 -4.74
CA SER A 19 -4.19 -2.85 -3.35
C SER A 19 -3.51 -3.78 -2.36
N THR A 20 -3.01 -4.94 -2.80
CA THR A 20 -2.35 -5.91 -1.91
C THR A 20 -0.98 -5.37 -1.46
N PRO A 21 -0.73 -5.24 -0.14
CA PRO A 21 0.55 -4.73 0.33
C PRO A 21 1.70 -5.70 0.04
N PHE A 22 2.91 -5.17 -0.03
CA PHE A 22 4.14 -5.92 -0.23
C PHE A 22 5.15 -5.57 0.86
N ALA A 23 5.99 -6.53 1.21
CA ALA A 23 7.15 -6.36 2.05
C ALA A 23 8.39 -6.54 1.19
N ASP A 24 9.35 -5.62 1.34
CA ASP A 24 10.64 -5.67 0.65
C ASP A 24 11.71 -6.22 1.57
N LYS A 25 12.53 -7.13 1.04
CA LYS A 25 13.78 -7.51 1.67
C LYS A 25 14.88 -6.61 1.12
N LEU A 26 15.50 -5.88 2.02
CA LEU A 26 16.63 -5.02 1.70
C LEU A 26 17.94 -5.70 2.12
N ASP A 27 19.01 -5.44 1.39
CA ASP A 27 20.37 -5.77 1.83
C ASP A 27 20.92 -4.73 2.82
N LEU A 28 22.24 -4.80 3.07
CA LEU A 28 22.90 -3.89 4.02
C LEU A 28 23.05 -2.46 3.49
N ASP A 29 23.05 -2.29 2.17
CA ASP A 29 23.13 -0.99 1.50
C ASP A 29 21.73 -0.36 1.33
N GLY A 30 20.68 -1.13 1.63
CA GLY A 30 19.28 -0.72 1.51
C GLY A 30 18.69 -1.01 0.13
N ASP A 31 19.40 -1.75 -0.71
CA ASP A 31 18.92 -2.15 -2.02
C ASP A 31 17.94 -3.32 -1.89
N GLN A 32 16.86 -3.28 -2.67
CA GLN A 32 15.87 -4.34 -2.71
C GLN A 32 16.47 -5.60 -3.36
N ILE A 33 16.39 -6.72 -2.65
CA ILE A 33 16.91 -8.02 -3.09
C ILE A 33 15.84 -9.09 -3.23
N ASP A 34 14.66 -8.90 -2.63
CA ASP A 34 13.50 -9.80 -2.74
C ASP A 34 12.20 -9.05 -2.35
N GLU A 35 11.05 -9.55 -2.77
CA GLU A 35 9.73 -9.00 -2.43
C GLU A 35 8.71 -10.11 -2.14
N LYS A 36 7.76 -9.82 -1.25
CA LYS A 36 6.61 -10.70 -0.97
C LYS A 36 5.33 -9.90 -0.86
N ARG A 37 4.27 -10.33 -1.53
CA ARG A 37 2.90 -9.89 -1.24
C ARG A 37 2.51 -10.40 0.14
N VAL A 38 1.98 -9.53 0.99
CA VAL A 38 1.66 -9.86 2.38
C VAL A 38 0.23 -9.49 2.70
N THR A 39 -0.31 -10.07 3.78
CA THR A 39 -1.63 -9.69 4.27
C THR A 39 -1.55 -8.39 5.07
N ALA A 40 -2.69 -7.72 5.26
CA ALA A 40 -2.76 -6.55 6.15
C ALA A 40 -2.31 -6.89 7.58
N GLU A 41 -2.69 -8.07 8.11
CA GLU A 41 -2.25 -8.55 9.43
C GLU A 41 -0.73 -8.67 9.52
N THR A 42 -0.09 -9.23 8.47
CA THR A 42 1.36 -9.31 8.38
C THR A 42 2.00 -7.92 8.42
N VAL A 43 1.41 -6.94 7.72
CA VAL A 43 1.92 -5.55 7.71
C VAL A 43 1.83 -4.94 9.12
N GLU A 44 0.70 -5.09 9.79
CA GLU A 44 0.52 -4.58 11.16
C GLU A 44 1.53 -5.21 12.13
N HIS A 45 1.79 -6.51 11.98
CA HIS A 45 2.80 -7.22 12.76
C HIS A 45 4.21 -6.67 12.51
N LEU A 46 4.60 -6.46 11.25
CA LEU A 46 5.91 -5.94 10.88
C LEU A 46 6.11 -4.49 11.32
N LEU A 47 5.06 -3.66 11.25
CA LEU A 47 5.09 -2.25 11.67
C LEU A 47 4.90 -2.07 13.18
N GLY A 48 4.42 -3.11 13.88
CA GLY A 48 4.12 -3.07 15.32
C GLY A 48 2.97 -2.13 15.68
N ARG A 49 2.15 -1.74 14.70
CA ARG A 49 1.04 -0.77 14.86
C ARG A 49 -0.13 -1.13 13.94
N PRO A 50 -1.38 -0.87 14.36
CA PRO A 50 -2.54 -1.04 13.48
C PRO A 50 -2.47 -0.11 12.27
N LEU A 51 -2.88 -0.61 11.09
CA LEU A 51 -2.91 0.16 9.85
C LEU A 51 -3.86 1.36 9.95
N ASP A 52 -4.99 1.19 10.64
CA ASP A 52 -5.96 2.27 10.84
C ASP A 52 -5.37 3.48 11.57
N GLU A 53 -4.47 3.27 12.54
CA GLU A 53 -3.77 4.36 13.21
C GLU A 53 -2.81 5.08 12.26
N LEU A 54 -2.08 4.32 11.44
CA LEU A 54 -1.14 4.88 10.47
C LEU A 54 -1.88 5.69 9.39
N PHE A 55 -3.02 5.18 8.91
CA PHE A 55 -3.87 5.91 7.97
C PHE A 55 -4.51 7.14 8.60
N ALA A 56 -4.96 7.07 9.86
CA ALA A 56 -5.49 8.22 10.58
C ALA A 56 -4.42 9.30 10.78
N GLU A 57 -3.20 8.91 11.16
CA GLU A 57 -2.05 9.80 11.30
C GLU A 57 -1.69 10.45 9.96
N GLY A 58 -1.63 9.66 8.88
CA GLY A 58 -1.37 10.15 7.53
C GLY A 58 -2.43 11.15 7.06
N ARG A 59 -3.72 10.87 7.32
CA ARG A 59 -4.83 11.78 7.02
C ARG A 59 -4.73 13.07 7.82
N ALA A 60 -4.40 13.01 9.11
CA ALA A 60 -4.25 14.18 9.96
C ALA A 60 -3.07 15.07 9.54
N LYS A 61 -2.00 14.48 9.01
CA LYS A 61 -0.82 15.19 8.50
C LYS A 61 -0.95 15.64 7.04
N SER A 62 -1.97 15.17 6.33
CA SER A 62 -2.20 15.53 4.93
C SER A 62 -2.82 16.92 4.84
N PRO A 63 -2.18 17.89 4.16
CA PRO A 63 -2.67 19.27 4.08
C PRO A 63 -3.90 19.45 3.19
N PHE A 64 -4.27 18.41 2.43
CA PHE A 64 -5.43 18.41 1.54
C PHE A 64 -6.00 16.99 1.40
N THR A 65 -7.30 16.91 1.15
CA THR A 65 -7.98 15.65 0.79
C THR A 65 -7.75 15.32 -0.69
N MET A 66 -7.99 14.07 -1.08
CA MET A 66 -7.96 13.68 -2.51
C MET A 66 -8.94 14.52 -3.34
N ALA A 67 -10.13 14.84 -2.81
CA ALA A 67 -11.08 15.71 -3.51
C ALA A 67 -10.49 17.10 -3.79
N GLN A 68 -9.88 17.72 -2.77
CA GLN A 68 -9.25 19.04 -2.91
C GLN A 68 -8.05 19.03 -3.87
N LEU A 69 -7.30 17.93 -3.91
CA LEU A 69 -6.20 17.76 -4.87
C LEU A 69 -6.72 17.71 -6.31
N LEU A 70 -7.77 16.92 -6.56
CA LEU A 70 -8.36 16.78 -7.90
C LEU A 70 -9.12 18.05 -8.33
N GLU A 71 -9.65 18.84 -7.41
CA GLU A 71 -10.20 20.17 -7.73
C GLU A 71 -9.10 21.15 -8.17
N ARG A 72 -7.90 21.06 -7.58
CA ARG A 72 -6.77 21.93 -7.93
C ARG A 72 -6.01 21.49 -9.18
N ASP A 73 -6.06 20.22 -9.52
CA ASP A 73 -5.41 19.66 -10.72
C ASP A 73 -6.44 18.93 -11.61
N PRO A 74 -7.05 19.64 -12.58
CA PRO A 74 -8.06 19.07 -13.45
C PRO A 74 -7.50 18.03 -14.43
N GLU A 75 -6.20 18.07 -14.77
CA GLU A 75 -5.56 17.04 -15.61
C GLU A 75 -5.46 15.73 -14.83
N LEU A 76 -5.02 15.81 -13.57
CA LEU A 76 -5.01 14.67 -12.67
C LEU A 76 -6.44 14.12 -12.43
N ALA A 77 -7.43 15.00 -12.26
CA ALA A 77 -8.83 14.62 -12.14
C ALA A 77 -9.36 13.87 -13.37
N ALA A 78 -8.97 14.30 -14.57
CA ALA A 78 -9.34 13.62 -15.81
C ALA A 78 -8.73 12.20 -15.87
N ARG A 79 -7.45 12.06 -15.50
CA ARG A 79 -6.79 10.74 -15.40
C ARG A 79 -7.48 9.84 -14.37
N PHE A 80 -7.78 10.37 -13.19
CA PHE A 80 -8.42 9.60 -12.11
C PHE A 80 -9.81 9.10 -12.50
N ARG A 81 -10.59 9.91 -13.22
CA ARG A 81 -11.91 9.51 -13.75
C ARG A 81 -11.81 8.47 -14.86
N GLY A 82 -10.77 8.53 -15.69
CA GLY A 82 -10.51 7.56 -16.77
C GLY A 82 -10.18 6.15 -16.26
N HIS A 83 -9.68 6.01 -15.03
CA HIS A 83 -9.36 4.73 -14.40
C HIS A 83 -10.46 4.17 -13.50
N ARG A 84 -11.62 4.83 -13.40
CA ARG A 84 -12.77 4.27 -12.70
C ARG A 84 -13.30 3.10 -13.54
N ALA A 85 -12.96 1.87 -13.15
CA ALA A 85 -13.59 0.69 -13.72
C ALA A 85 -15.13 0.84 -13.64
N PRO A 86 -15.89 0.46 -14.67
CA PRO A 86 -17.34 0.41 -14.54
C PRO A 86 -17.66 -0.55 -13.40
N ALA A 87 -18.41 -0.07 -12.40
CA ALA A 87 -18.96 -0.94 -11.38
C ALA A 87 -19.89 -1.93 -12.11
N GLU A 88 -19.48 -3.19 -12.18
CA GLU A 88 -20.31 -4.27 -12.71
C GLU A 88 -21.61 -4.29 -11.89
N SER A 89 -22.74 -4.15 -12.59
CA SER A 89 -24.10 -4.14 -12.04
C SER A 89 -24.71 -5.53 -12.03
#